data_AF-A0A938ASF1-F1
#
_entry.id   AF-A0A938ASF1-F1
#
_cell.length_a   1.000
_cell.length_b   1.000
_cell.length_c   1.000
_cell.angle_alpha   90.00
_cell.angle_beta   90.00
_cell.angle_gamma   90.00
#
_symmetry.space_group_name_H-M   'P 1'
#
loop_
_entity.id
_entity.type
_entity.pdbx_description
1 polymer ?
#
loop_
_entity_poly.entity_id
_entity_poly.type
_entity_poly.pdbx_seq_one_letter_code
_entity_poly.pdbx_strand_id
1 'polypeptide(L)'
;MVKSKKLWLVLGLMVIAAMLLASCGPTPTSTPVPAPVATKPAATAAPVGGAALTVSGKVDKELKLALADLQAVQVEIKAEHPKLGMQTYKGARLNDLLKNAGLKADAKSIVLIAGDGYTAELSLADLQKCADCLVAIGS
;
A
#
# COMPACT_ATOMS: atom_id res chain seq x y z
N MET A 1 28.37 -56.29 15.13
CA MET A 1 29.29 -56.37 16.29
C MET A 1 30.72 -56.11 15.81
N VAL A 2 31.33 -55.04 16.31
CA VAL A 2 32.75 -54.56 16.27
C VAL A 2 33.47 -54.35 14.91
N LYS A 3 33.84 -53.08 14.62
CA LYS A 3 35.01 -52.76 13.77
C LYS A 3 35.77 -51.55 14.34
N SER A 4 36.95 -51.83 14.90
CA SER A 4 37.88 -50.90 15.56
C SER A 4 38.53 -49.95 14.54
N LYS A 5 38.23 -48.65 14.53
CA LYS A 5 38.99 -47.57 15.17
C LYS A 5 40.43 -47.95 15.58
N LYS A 6 41.41 -47.14 15.13
CA LYS A 6 42.82 -47.03 15.58
C LYS A 6 43.91 -47.67 14.73
N LEU A 7 43.63 -48.55 13.77
CA LEU A 7 44.69 -49.13 12.93
C LEU A 7 45.00 -48.31 11.66
N TRP A 8 44.11 -47.40 11.26
CA TRP A 8 44.32 -46.51 10.12
C TRP A 8 44.97 -45.18 10.47
N LEU A 9 45.51 -45.05 11.68
CA LEU A 9 46.08 -43.80 12.20
C LEU A 9 47.61 -43.73 12.07
N VAL A 10 48.28 -44.72 11.45
CA VAL A 10 49.75 -44.84 11.55
C VAL A 10 50.48 -45.08 10.21
N LEU A 11 49.78 -45.31 9.08
CA LEU A 11 50.43 -45.72 7.81
C LEU A 11 50.25 -44.76 6.62
N GLY A 12 49.94 -43.50 6.89
CA GLY A 12 49.88 -42.43 5.88
C GLY A 12 50.73 -41.20 6.24
N LEU A 13 51.43 -41.27 7.37
CA LEU A 13 52.67 -40.53 7.55
C LEU A 13 53.68 -41.21 6.62
N MET A 14 54.42 -40.44 5.81
CA MET A 14 55.59 -40.90 5.03
C MET A 14 55.38 -41.25 3.55
N VAL A 15 54.57 -40.51 2.79
CA VAL A 15 54.71 -40.49 1.32
C VAL A 15 54.49 -39.06 0.82
N ILE A 16 55.59 -38.43 0.35
CA ILE A 16 55.67 -37.19 -0.47
C ILE A 16 55.53 -35.88 0.32
N ALA A 17 56.55 -35.15 0.78
CA ALA A 17 57.99 -35.16 0.52
C ALA A 17 58.40 -35.09 -0.97
N ALA A 18 57.72 -34.27 -1.77
CA ALA A 18 58.26 -33.74 -3.02
C ALA A 18 57.43 -32.52 -3.47
N MET A 19 58.09 -31.53 -4.10
CA MET A 19 57.54 -30.30 -4.70
C MET A 19 57.37 -29.14 -3.69
N LEU A 20 58.41 -28.40 -3.29
CA LEU A 20 59.26 -27.49 -4.08
C LEU A 20 58.48 -26.45 -4.91
N LEU A 21 58.58 -25.20 -4.42
CA LEU A 21 58.60 -23.90 -5.11
C LEU A 21 57.29 -23.27 -5.62
N ALA A 22 57.21 -21.97 -5.32
CA ALA A 22 56.39 -20.93 -5.93
C ALA A 22 54.89 -20.89 -5.56
N SER A 23 54.54 -19.93 -4.72
CA SER A 23 53.68 -18.81 -5.15
C SER A 23 53.17 -18.04 -3.92
N CYS A 24 53.60 -16.79 -3.81
CA CYS A 24 53.00 -15.80 -2.93
C CYS A 24 51.57 -15.54 -3.45
N GLY A 25 50.56 -15.89 -2.65
CA GLY A 25 49.15 -15.61 -2.95
C GLY A 25 48.56 -14.73 -1.84
N PRO A 26 47.77 -13.69 -2.18
CA PRO A 26 47.19 -12.80 -1.20
C PRO A 26 46.21 -13.54 -0.28
N THR A 27 46.25 -13.15 0.99
CA THR A 27 45.33 -13.49 2.06
C THR A 27 43.88 -13.44 1.56
N PRO A 28 43.05 -14.48 1.78
CA PRO A 28 41.61 -14.31 1.62
C PRO A 28 41.12 -13.41 2.75
N THR A 29 41.07 -12.11 2.45
CA THR A 29 40.18 -11.17 3.13
C THR A 29 38.80 -11.81 3.15
N SER A 30 38.23 -11.97 4.35
CA SER A 30 36.86 -12.43 4.51
C SER A 30 35.96 -11.59 3.63
N THR A 31 35.40 -12.22 2.60
CA THR A 31 34.31 -11.67 1.80
C THR A 31 33.20 -11.33 2.79
N PRO A 32 32.78 -10.05 2.95
CA PRO A 32 31.57 -9.78 3.68
C PRO A 32 30.45 -10.49 2.94
N VAL A 33 29.81 -11.43 3.64
CA VAL A 33 28.53 -12.00 3.25
C VAL A 33 27.62 -10.82 2.94
N PRO A 34 27.05 -10.68 1.73
CA PRO A 34 26.04 -9.66 1.50
C PRO A 34 24.90 -9.95 2.47
N ALA A 35 24.73 -9.06 3.46
CA ALA A 35 23.55 -9.05 4.29
C ALA A 35 22.33 -9.04 3.37
N PRO A 36 21.26 -9.78 3.70
CA PRO A 36 20.02 -9.70 2.95
C PRO A 36 19.60 -8.23 2.91
N VAL A 37 19.66 -7.65 1.72
CA VAL A 37 19.19 -6.30 1.48
C VAL A 37 17.70 -6.35 1.81
N ALA A 38 17.34 -5.72 2.92
CA ALA A 38 15.95 -5.49 3.26
C ALA A 38 15.29 -4.82 2.05
N THR A 39 14.39 -5.55 1.41
CA THR A 39 13.53 -5.03 0.36
C THR A 39 12.72 -3.90 0.97
N LYS A 40 13.19 -2.67 0.73
CA LYS A 40 12.40 -1.45 0.94
C LYS A 40 11.06 -1.68 0.24
N PRO A 41 9.92 -1.58 0.94
CA PRO A 41 8.62 -1.65 0.29
C PRO A 41 8.60 -0.68 -0.89
N ALA A 42 8.26 -1.20 -2.06
CA ALA A 42 8.07 -0.41 -3.26
C ALA A 42 7.12 0.73 -2.90
N ALA A 43 7.61 1.97 -3.01
CA ALA A 43 6.73 3.12 -2.97
C ALA A 43 5.73 2.94 -4.11
N THR A 44 4.46 2.76 -3.76
CA THR A 44 3.37 2.82 -4.73
C THR A 44 3.52 4.13 -5.48
N ALA A 45 3.56 4.08 -6.82
CA ALA A 45 3.67 5.29 -7.62
C ALA A 45 2.48 6.19 -7.27
N ALA A 46 2.76 7.40 -6.78
CA ALA A 46 1.73 8.40 -6.60
C ALA A 46 1.09 8.67 -7.97
N PRO A 47 -0.25 8.69 -8.08
CA PRO A 47 -0.90 8.94 -9.36
C PRO A 47 -0.44 10.30 -9.91
N VAL A 48 0.00 10.30 -11.16
CA VAL A 48 0.43 11.49 -11.90
C VAL A 48 -0.82 12.27 -12.29
N GLY A 49 -1.33 13.06 -11.36
CA GLY A 49 -2.57 13.83 -11.48
C GLY A 49 -2.92 14.38 -10.10
N GLY A 50 -3.21 15.68 -9.99
CA GLY A 50 -3.59 16.29 -8.72
C GLY A 50 -4.79 15.57 -8.08
N ALA A 51 -4.91 15.67 -6.76
CA ALA A 51 -6.03 15.07 -6.04
C ALA A 51 -7.36 15.72 -6.51
N ALA A 52 -8.29 14.90 -6.98
CA ALA A 52 -9.64 15.30 -7.34
C ALA A 52 -10.55 15.39 -6.10
N LEU A 53 -10.28 14.55 -5.09
CA LEU A 53 -10.97 14.58 -3.80
C LEU A 53 -10.00 14.27 -2.67
N THR A 54 -10.10 15.03 -1.58
CA THR A 54 -9.38 14.77 -0.34
C THR A 54 -10.35 14.44 0.79
N VAL A 55 -9.99 13.49 1.64
CA VAL A 55 -10.74 13.12 2.85
C VAL A 55 -9.79 13.21 4.03
N SER A 56 -10.13 14.05 5.01
CA SER A 56 -9.28 14.34 6.17
C SER A 56 -10.10 14.55 7.45
N GLY A 57 -9.42 14.73 8.58
CA GLY A 57 -10.05 14.98 9.88
C GLY A 57 -10.16 13.71 10.73
N LYS A 58 -11.35 13.40 11.24
CA LYS A 58 -11.58 12.26 12.14
C LYS A 58 -11.65 10.92 11.38
N VAL A 59 -10.54 10.54 10.77
CA VAL A 59 -10.36 9.31 10.00
C VAL A 59 -9.05 8.62 10.41
N ASP A 60 -8.95 7.30 10.26
CA ASP A 60 -7.72 6.54 10.51
C ASP A 60 -6.64 6.88 9.47
N LYS A 61 -7.05 7.08 8.21
CA LYS A 61 -6.17 7.37 7.09
C LYS A 61 -6.78 8.46 6.22
N GLU A 62 -6.06 9.55 6.08
CA GLU A 62 -6.42 10.58 5.09
C GLU A 62 -6.29 10.03 3.67
N LEU A 63 -7.25 10.36 2.83
CA LEU A 63 -7.27 9.96 1.42
C LEU A 63 -6.98 11.17 0.53
N LYS A 64 -6.16 10.94 -0.49
CA LYS A 64 -5.91 11.86 -1.60
C LYS A 64 -6.18 11.08 -2.88
N LEU A 65 -7.38 11.22 -3.41
CA LEU A 65 -7.88 10.41 -4.52
C LEU A 65 -7.74 11.21 -5.81
N ALA A 66 -7.06 10.63 -6.80
CA ALA A 66 -7.13 11.12 -8.17
C ALA A 66 -8.48 10.76 -8.79
N LEU A 67 -8.81 11.38 -9.93
CA LEU A 67 -10.07 11.10 -10.63
C LEU A 67 -10.19 9.62 -11.03
N ALA A 68 -9.08 8.99 -11.44
CA ALA A 68 -9.04 7.58 -11.79
C ALA A 68 -9.41 6.66 -10.62
N ASP A 69 -9.02 7.02 -9.38
CA ASP A 69 -9.38 6.26 -8.18
C ASP A 69 -10.90 6.30 -7.94
N LEU A 70 -11.53 7.45 -8.16
CA LEU A 70 -12.98 7.61 -8.04
C LEU A 70 -13.73 6.84 -9.14
N GLN A 71 -13.19 6.83 -10.37
CA GLN A 71 -13.76 6.08 -11.49
C GLN A 71 -13.67 4.57 -11.27
N ALA A 72 -12.64 4.08 -10.59
CA ALA A 72 -12.46 2.66 -10.32
C ALA A 72 -13.52 2.08 -9.34
N VAL A 73 -14.09 2.93 -8.49
CA VAL A 73 -15.13 2.56 -7.51
C VAL A 73 -16.51 3.13 -7.86
N GLN A 74 -16.68 3.66 -9.07
CA GLN A 74 -17.91 4.35 -9.44
C GLN A 74 -19.10 3.39 -9.54
N VAL A 75 -20.27 3.89 -9.15
CA VAL A 75 -21.57 3.26 -9.31
C VAL A 75 -22.51 4.21 -10.02
N GLU A 76 -23.62 3.67 -10.52
CA GLU A 76 -24.69 4.43 -11.14
C GLU A 76 -25.92 4.46 -10.23
N ILE A 77 -26.55 5.63 -10.07
CA ILE A 77 -27.83 5.81 -9.37
C ILE A 77 -28.78 6.66 -10.21
N LYS A 78 -30.09 6.52 -9.98
CA LYS A 78 -31.09 7.47 -10.46
C LYS A 78 -31.52 8.37 -9.32
N ALA A 79 -31.48 9.68 -9.55
CA ALA A 79 -31.91 10.68 -8.58
C ALA A 79 -32.63 11.83 -9.28
N GLU A 80 -33.55 12.48 -8.58
CA GLU A 80 -34.26 13.63 -9.10
C GLU A 80 -33.40 14.90 -8.98
N HIS A 81 -33.13 15.53 -10.12
CA HIS A 81 -32.50 16.83 -10.18
C HIS A 81 -33.56 17.93 -10.03
N PRO A 82 -33.37 18.95 -9.16
CA PRO A 82 -34.38 19.97 -8.88
C PRO A 82 -34.91 20.74 -10.09
N LYS A 83 -34.17 20.76 -11.20
CA LYS A 83 -34.54 21.47 -12.44
C LYS A 83 -34.75 20.58 -13.66
N LEU A 84 -34.21 19.35 -13.65
CA LEU A 84 -34.14 18.49 -14.83
C LEU A 84 -34.95 17.20 -14.65
N GLY A 85 -35.59 17.01 -13.50
CA GLY A 85 -36.31 15.79 -13.17
C GLY A 85 -35.36 14.61 -12.92
N MET A 86 -35.86 13.39 -13.09
CA MET A 86 -35.07 12.17 -12.88
C MET A 86 -33.88 12.11 -13.84
N GLN A 87 -32.67 11.96 -13.29
CA GLN A 87 -31.41 11.85 -14.01
C GLN A 87 -30.62 10.64 -13.50
N THR A 88 -29.69 10.18 -14.34
CA THR A 88 -28.71 9.15 -13.98
C THR A 88 -27.40 9.83 -13.58
N TYR A 89 -26.79 9.39 -12.49
CA TYR A 89 -25.52 9.92 -11.99
C TYR A 89 -24.50 8.80 -11.81
N LYS A 90 -23.23 9.10 -12.13
CA LYS A 90 -22.10 8.18 -11.94
C LYS A 90 -21.09 8.78 -10.98
N GLY A 91 -20.64 7.98 -10.02
CA GLY A 91 -19.76 8.49 -8.98
C GLY A 91 -19.46 7.50 -7.86
N ALA A 92 -18.72 7.98 -6.86
CA ALA A 92 -18.34 7.17 -5.71
C ALA A 92 -19.29 7.42 -4.53
N ARG A 93 -19.73 6.35 -3.85
CA ARG A 93 -20.59 6.48 -2.66
C ARG A 93 -19.79 7.09 -1.52
N LEU A 94 -20.34 8.12 -0.87
CA LEU A 94 -19.65 8.79 0.25
C LEU A 94 -19.37 7.81 1.41
N ASN A 95 -20.33 6.94 1.73
CA ASN A 95 -20.17 5.97 2.81
C ASN A 95 -19.00 5.01 2.57
N ASP A 96 -18.78 4.59 1.33
CA ASP A 96 -17.65 3.71 0.98
C ASP A 96 -16.32 4.45 1.09
N LEU A 97 -16.24 5.70 0.63
CA LEU A 97 -15.04 6.53 0.76
C LEU A 97 -14.68 6.77 2.24
N LEU A 98 -15.67 7.08 3.08
CA LEU A 98 -15.46 7.30 4.51
C LEU A 98 -15.08 6.01 5.25
N LYS A 99 -15.66 4.88 4.86
CA LYS A 99 -15.27 3.57 5.38
C LYS A 99 -13.82 3.25 5.01
N ASN A 100 -13.42 3.51 3.77
CA ASN A 100 -12.04 3.30 3.30
C ASN A 100 -11.03 4.22 4.00
N ALA A 101 -11.46 5.41 4.42
CA ALA A 101 -10.66 6.33 5.23
C ALA A 101 -10.57 5.88 6.71
N GLY A 102 -11.44 4.98 7.16
CA GLY A 102 -11.55 4.58 8.57
C GLY A 102 -12.16 5.68 9.42
N LEU A 103 -13.37 6.13 9.07
CA LEU A 103 -14.13 7.11 9.84
C LEU A 103 -14.20 6.75 11.33
N LYS A 104 -13.78 7.67 12.20
CA LYS A 104 -13.82 7.47 13.65
C LYS A 104 -15.25 7.53 14.17
N ALA A 105 -15.56 6.68 15.15
CA ALA A 105 -16.91 6.57 15.73
C ALA A 105 -17.40 7.83 16.45
N ASP A 106 -16.49 8.74 16.86
CA ASP A 106 -16.80 10.00 17.54
C ASP A 106 -16.94 11.19 16.56
N ALA A 107 -16.90 10.94 15.25
CA ALA A 107 -17.24 11.92 14.23
C ALA A 107 -18.77 12.14 14.18
N LYS A 108 -19.20 13.40 14.02
CA LYS A 108 -20.63 13.77 14.04
C LYS A 108 -21.15 14.38 12.74
N SER A 109 -20.29 15.09 12.02
CA SER A 109 -20.60 15.74 10.75
C SER A 109 -19.41 15.67 9.80
N ILE A 110 -19.69 15.92 8.53
CA ILE A 110 -18.70 16.18 7.50
C ILE A 110 -18.91 17.58 6.96
N VAL A 111 -17.81 18.22 6.54
CA VAL A 111 -17.84 19.49 5.82
C VAL A 111 -17.35 19.21 4.40
N LEU A 112 -18.22 19.46 3.44
CA LEU A 112 -17.90 19.41 2.01
C LEU A 112 -17.36 20.77 1.62
N ILE A 113 -16.16 20.80 1.03
CA ILE A 113 -15.49 22.01 0.59
C ILE A 113 -15.29 21.91 -0.91
N ALA A 114 -15.91 22.80 -1.66
CA ALA A 114 -15.76 22.89 -3.11
C ALA A 114 -14.51 23.70 -3.47
N GLY A 115 -14.03 23.55 -4.72
CA GLY A 115 -12.82 24.23 -5.20
C GLY A 115 -12.94 25.76 -5.28
N ASP A 116 -14.17 26.30 -5.27
CA ASP A 116 -14.47 27.73 -5.20
C ASP A 116 -14.56 28.27 -3.75
N GLY A 117 -14.34 27.40 -2.75
CA GLY A 117 -14.41 27.74 -1.33
C GLY A 117 -15.81 27.66 -0.73
N TYR A 118 -16.84 27.28 -1.51
CA TYR A 118 -18.16 27.02 -0.95
C TYR A 118 -18.11 25.83 0.00
N THR A 119 -18.84 25.93 1.12
CA THR A 119 -18.89 24.87 2.13
C THR A 119 -20.31 24.48 2.46
N ALA A 120 -20.52 23.19 2.70
CA ALA A 120 -21.77 22.65 3.20
C ALA A 120 -21.48 21.61 4.28
N GLU A 121 -22.19 21.69 5.40
CA GLU A 121 -22.10 20.71 6.48
C GLU A 121 -23.25 19.71 6.38
N LEU A 122 -22.93 18.42 6.57
CA LEU A 122 -23.91 17.34 6.60
C LEU A 122 -23.70 16.49 7.85
N SER A 123 -24.80 16.09 8.49
CA SER A 123 -24.75 15.17 9.62
C SER A 123 -24.30 13.78 9.15
N LEU A 124 -23.41 13.14 9.91
CA LEU A 124 -22.99 11.77 9.59
C LEU A 124 -24.15 10.78 9.77
N ALA A 125 -25.07 11.06 10.68
CA ALA A 125 -26.24 10.21 10.90
C ALA A 125 -27.15 10.14 9.65
N ASP A 126 -27.36 11.27 8.97
CA ASP A 126 -28.16 11.30 7.74
C ASP A 126 -27.39 10.70 6.57
N LEU A 127 -26.09 11.03 6.46
CA LEU A 127 -25.23 10.46 5.42
C LEU A 127 -25.16 8.94 5.50
N GLN A 128 -24.99 8.37 6.70
CA GLN A 128 -24.90 6.91 6.90
C GLN A 128 -26.22 6.19 6.62
N LYS A 129 -27.37 6.86 6.75
CA LYS A 129 -28.68 6.32 6.33
C LYS A 129 -28.90 6.43 4.82
N CYS A 130 -28.20 7.34 4.16
CA CYS A 130 -28.30 7.59 2.73
C CYS A 130 -27.38 6.64 1.95
N ALA A 131 -27.91 5.48 1.56
CA ALA A 131 -27.15 4.51 0.77
C ALA A 131 -26.65 5.12 -0.56
N ASP A 132 -27.47 5.97 -1.19
CA ASP A 132 -27.23 6.57 -2.51
C ASP A 132 -26.58 7.95 -2.48
N CYS A 133 -26.05 8.39 -1.33
CA CYS A 133 -25.29 9.64 -1.27
C CYS A 133 -23.96 9.50 -2.02
N LEU A 134 -23.80 10.29 -3.07
CA LEU A 134 -22.81 10.10 -4.13
C LEU A 134 -21.96 11.35 -4.35
N VAL A 135 -20.66 11.17 -4.50
CA VAL A 135 -19.78 12.15 -5.16
C VAL A 135 -19.87 11.89 -6.65
N ALA A 136 -20.75 12.63 -7.34
CA ALA A 136 -20.88 12.51 -8.78
C ALA A 136 -19.63 13.05 -9.48
N ILE A 137 -19.07 12.24 -10.38
CA ILE A 137 -17.92 12.61 -11.24
C ILE A 137 -18.32 12.65 -12.72
N GLY A 138 -19.58 12.37 -13.02
CA GLY A 138 -20.21 12.44 -14.33
C GLY A 138 -21.72 12.23 -14.25
N SER A 139 -22.41 12.59 -15.32
CA SER A 139 -23.86 12.45 -15.52
C SER A 139 -24.12 12.14 -16.98
#